data_AF-A0A972C124-F1
#
_entry.id   AF-A0A972C124-F1
#
_cell.length_a   1.000
_cell.length_b   1.000
_cell.length_c   1.000
_cell.angle_alpha   90.00
_cell.angle_beta   90.00
_cell.angle_gamma   90.00
#
_symmetry.space_group_name_H-M   'P 1'
#
loop_
_entity.id
_entity.type
_entity.pdbx_description
1 polymer ?
#
loop_
_entity_poly.entity_id
_entity_poly.type
_entity_poly.pdbx_seq_one_letter_code
_entity_poly.pdbx_strand_id
1 'polypeptide(L)'
;MQTLTVLFIGDIVGRPGRRAVRTEVPILKRTHGVDLVIANVENAAGGFGVTASVVEELRASGIDLMTTGNHVWDKRESYDLIDETPFLLRPLNYPPGVPGRGSLVYQGDGWRLGLVNLSGRVFLPGFDDPFRAISALLQTDFGNADLILVDFHAEATAEKVALGWYLDGKVAAVVGTHTHIQTADARILPEGTAYITDVGMTGPLNSVLGMDRAIIINKFLTQMPARFEVASGPYTFQGVVITFDLTNRRAVSIERIFTNEPE
;
A
#
# COMPACT_ATOMS: atom_id res chain seq x y z
N MET A 1 -19.97 -7.17 18.98
CA MET A 1 -18.87 -7.83 18.26
C MET A 1 -17.74 -6.84 18.21
N GLN A 2 -16.55 -7.18 18.70
CA GLN A 2 -15.42 -6.24 18.71
C GLN A 2 -14.79 -6.26 17.31
N THR A 3 -14.77 -5.09 16.66
CA THR A 3 -14.28 -4.95 15.29
C THR A 3 -13.09 -4.01 15.24
N LEU A 4 -12.27 -4.18 14.21
CA LEU A 4 -11.21 -3.25 13.82
C LEU A 4 -11.47 -2.79 12.39
N THR A 5 -11.58 -1.49 12.15
CA THR A 5 -11.76 -0.92 10.81
C THR A 5 -10.46 -0.27 10.34
N VAL A 6 -9.91 -0.77 9.24
CA VAL A 6 -8.67 -0.28 8.63
C VAL A 6 -8.98 0.40 7.31
N LEU A 7 -8.45 1.61 7.12
CA LEU A 7 -8.36 2.24 5.80
C LEU A 7 -6.98 1.93 5.23
N PHE A 8 -6.92 1.24 4.10
CA PHE A 8 -5.70 1.09 3.31
C PHE A 8 -5.77 1.99 2.08
N ILE A 9 -4.81 2.90 1.94
CA ILE A 9 -4.71 3.87 0.84
C ILE A 9 -3.74 3.32 -0.20
N GLY A 10 -4.15 3.34 -1.46
CA GLY A 10 -3.29 2.96 -2.59
C GLY A 10 -2.12 3.92 -2.80
N ASP A 11 -1.33 3.68 -3.85
CA ASP A 11 -0.08 4.38 -4.12
C ASP A 11 -0.23 5.91 -4.09
N ILE A 12 0.37 6.56 -3.10
CA ILE A 12 0.34 8.03 -2.98
C ILE A 12 1.35 8.64 -3.95
N VAL A 13 0.87 9.40 -4.94
CA VAL A 13 1.72 9.97 -5.99
C VAL A 13 1.85 11.48 -5.86
N GLY A 14 3.05 11.91 -5.46
CA GLY A 14 3.48 13.31 -5.45
C GLY A 14 2.57 14.27 -4.68
N ARG A 15 2.69 15.58 -4.97
CA ARG A 15 1.96 16.63 -4.24
C ARG A 15 0.43 16.48 -4.31
N PRO A 16 -0.19 16.14 -5.47
CA PRO A 16 -1.65 15.94 -5.52
C PRO A 16 -2.12 14.78 -4.64
N GLY A 17 -1.39 13.66 -4.60
CA GLY A 17 -1.71 12.54 -3.71
C GLY A 17 -1.65 12.93 -2.23
N ARG A 18 -0.60 13.65 -1.81
CA ARG A 18 -0.51 14.12 -0.42
C ARG A 18 -1.60 15.14 -0.07
N ARG A 19 -2.01 15.98 -1.03
CA ARG A 19 -3.18 16.87 -0.86
C ARG A 19 -4.46 16.07 -0.66
N ALA A 20 -4.67 15.02 -1.46
CA ALA A 20 -5.82 14.12 -1.32
C ALA A 20 -5.88 13.51 0.07
N VAL A 21 -4.76 12.95 0.57
CA VAL A 21 -4.67 12.37 1.91
C VAL A 21 -5.09 13.38 2.98
N ARG A 22 -4.53 14.59 2.95
CA ARG A 22 -4.83 15.64 3.93
C ARG A 22 -6.31 16.04 3.96
N THR A 23 -7.00 15.99 2.82
CA THR A 23 -8.41 16.34 2.71
C THR A 23 -9.33 15.16 3.07
N GLU A 24 -9.09 13.99 2.50
CA GLU A 24 -10.02 12.86 2.52
C GLU A 24 -9.91 12.01 3.80
N VAL A 25 -8.70 11.80 4.32
CA VAL A 25 -8.49 10.90 5.48
C VAL A 25 -9.30 11.34 6.70
N PRO A 26 -9.32 12.63 7.11
CA PRO A 26 -10.15 13.05 8.23
C PRO A 26 -11.65 12.81 8.03
N ILE A 27 -12.14 12.89 6.79
CA ILE A 27 -13.54 12.63 6.43
C ILE A 27 -13.81 11.13 6.56
N LEU A 28 -13.00 10.30 5.91
CA LEU A 28 -13.14 8.84 5.91
C LEU A 28 -13.04 8.25 7.33
N LYS A 29 -12.15 8.78 8.17
CA LYS A 29 -12.07 8.37 9.58
C LYS A 29 -13.39 8.57 10.32
N ARG A 30 -14.08 9.69 10.07
CA ARG A 30 -15.38 9.97 10.70
C ARG A 30 -16.52 9.17 10.08
N THR A 31 -16.56 9.03 8.76
CA THR A 31 -17.70 8.41 8.06
C THR A 31 -17.69 6.89 8.15
N HIS A 32 -16.50 6.26 8.17
CA HIS A 32 -16.36 4.80 8.27
C HIS A 32 -15.93 4.31 9.66
N GLY A 33 -15.67 5.21 10.61
CA GLY A 33 -15.18 4.82 11.93
C GLY A 33 -13.84 4.09 11.87
N VAL A 34 -12.89 4.64 11.10
CA VAL A 34 -11.57 4.03 10.87
C VAL A 34 -10.71 4.15 12.12
N ASP A 35 -10.22 3.02 12.61
CA ASP A 35 -9.34 2.91 13.78
C ASP A 35 -7.86 3.05 13.40
N LEU A 36 -7.49 2.60 12.19
CA LEU A 36 -6.10 2.58 11.72
C LEU A 36 -6.03 2.93 10.22
N VAL A 37 -5.11 3.83 9.86
CA VAL A 37 -4.86 4.22 8.47
C VAL A 37 -3.49 3.72 8.02
N ILE A 38 -3.48 2.96 6.93
CA ILE A 38 -2.26 2.43 6.29
C ILE A 38 -2.20 3.00 4.88
N ALA A 39 -1.01 3.33 4.39
CA ALA A 39 -0.87 3.83 3.02
C ALA A 39 0.40 3.31 2.35
N ASN A 40 0.32 3.05 1.04
CA ASN A 40 1.52 2.89 0.23
C ASN A 40 2.08 4.26 -0.17
N VAL A 41 3.34 4.53 0.18
CA VAL A 41 3.99 5.84 0.00
C VAL A 41 5.13 5.83 -1.01
N GLU A 42 5.28 4.77 -1.82
CA GLU A 42 6.47 4.60 -2.67
C GLU A 42 6.66 5.69 -3.73
N ASN A 43 5.62 6.46 -4.06
CA ASN A 43 5.65 7.51 -5.08
C ASN A 43 5.43 8.92 -4.49
N ALA A 44 5.49 9.05 -3.15
CA ALA A 44 5.03 10.25 -2.45
C ALA A 44 5.98 11.45 -2.63
N ALA A 45 7.29 11.23 -2.82
CA ALA A 45 8.30 12.28 -2.94
C ALA A 45 8.62 12.63 -4.41
N GLY A 46 7.72 13.40 -5.03
CA GLY A 46 7.93 13.88 -6.40
C GLY A 46 7.80 12.76 -7.44
N GLY A 47 6.99 11.75 -7.14
CA GLY A 47 6.61 10.67 -8.06
C GLY A 47 7.38 9.38 -7.89
N PHE A 48 8.50 9.40 -7.14
CA PHE A 48 9.37 8.24 -6.92
C PHE A 48 10.02 8.36 -5.56
N GLY A 49 9.98 7.31 -4.75
CA GLY A 49 10.51 7.25 -3.39
C GLY A 49 9.77 8.12 -2.37
N VAL A 50 10.35 8.20 -1.18
CA VAL A 50 9.81 8.93 -0.03
C VAL A 50 10.94 9.70 0.67
N THR A 51 10.61 10.84 1.27
CA THR A 51 11.54 11.67 2.07
C THR A 51 11.06 11.81 3.51
N ALA A 52 11.95 12.11 4.45
CA ALA A 52 11.63 12.32 5.87
C ALA A 52 10.52 13.37 6.04
N SER A 53 10.64 14.50 5.34
CA SER A 53 9.64 15.57 5.36
C SER A 53 8.26 15.11 4.84
N VAL A 54 8.24 14.20 3.86
CA VAL A 54 7.00 13.64 3.30
C VAL A 54 6.38 12.62 4.25
N VAL A 55 7.19 11.78 4.89
CA VAL A 55 6.73 10.88 5.96
C VAL A 55 6.07 11.68 7.08
N GLU A 56 6.72 12.74 7.56
CA GLU A 56 6.17 13.62 8.60
C GLU A 56 4.85 14.28 8.17
N GLU A 57 4.79 14.82 6.94
CA GLU A 57 3.56 15.41 6.37
C GLU A 57 2.39 14.40 6.36
N LEU A 58 2.66 13.17 5.94
CA LEU A 58 1.67 12.11 5.84
C LEU A 58 1.23 11.58 7.22
N ARG A 59 2.16 11.46 8.18
CA ARG A 59 1.83 11.13 9.58
C ARG A 59 0.93 12.21 10.20
N ALA A 60 1.27 13.48 10.00
CA ALA A 60 0.46 14.60 10.47
C ALA A 60 -0.93 14.66 9.81
N SER A 61 -1.07 14.06 8.62
CA SER A 61 -2.35 13.94 7.89
C SER A 61 -3.18 12.73 8.33
N GLY A 62 -2.70 11.93 9.29
CA GLY A 62 -3.45 10.85 9.92
C GLY A 62 -3.19 9.44 9.38
N ILE A 63 -2.15 9.24 8.56
CA ILE A 63 -1.64 7.91 8.21
C ILE A 63 -0.86 7.37 9.42
N ASP A 64 -1.11 6.13 9.84
CA ASP A 64 -0.48 5.49 10.99
C ASP A 64 0.73 4.63 10.61
N LEU A 65 0.58 3.85 9.54
CA LEU A 65 1.60 2.92 9.03
C LEU A 65 1.81 3.13 7.54
N MET A 66 3.03 2.88 7.06
CA MET A 66 3.40 3.10 5.67
C MET A 66 4.07 1.87 5.09
N THR A 67 3.63 1.48 3.91
CA THR A 67 4.31 0.50 3.05
C THR A 67 4.92 1.20 1.85
N THR A 68 5.80 0.51 1.14
CA THR A 68 6.42 1.02 -0.08
C THR A 68 6.40 -0.06 -1.17
N GLY A 69 7.36 -0.01 -2.09
CA GLY A 69 7.39 -0.83 -3.29
C GLY A 69 8.78 -0.80 -3.91
N ASN A 70 8.83 -0.89 -5.24
CA ASN A 70 10.10 -0.89 -5.96
C ASN A 70 10.81 0.49 -5.98
N HIS A 71 10.10 1.58 -5.70
CA HIS A 71 10.69 2.93 -5.67
C HIS A 71 11.24 3.36 -4.31
N VAL A 72 11.28 2.48 -3.31
CA VAL A 72 11.74 2.79 -1.94
C VAL A 72 13.15 3.40 -1.87
N TRP A 73 14.02 3.12 -2.84
CA TRP A 73 15.43 3.57 -2.84
C TRP A 73 15.72 4.75 -3.78
N ASP A 74 14.71 5.34 -4.43
CA ASP A 74 14.90 6.40 -5.43
C ASP A 74 15.28 7.76 -4.81
N LYS A 75 15.16 7.90 -3.48
CA LYS A 75 15.77 9.01 -2.73
C LYS A 75 16.93 8.48 -1.90
N ARG A 76 18.08 9.15 -1.99
CA ARG A 76 19.29 8.78 -1.24
C ARG A 76 19.07 8.77 0.27
N GLU A 77 18.24 9.68 0.78
CA GLU A 77 17.89 9.73 2.20
C GLU A 77 17.05 8.54 2.67
N SER A 78 16.38 7.81 1.76
CA SER A 78 15.59 6.63 2.12
C SER A 78 16.45 5.51 2.73
N TYR A 79 17.77 5.53 2.51
CA TYR A 79 18.70 4.50 2.98
C TYR A 79 18.79 4.49 4.51
N ASP A 80 18.83 5.69 5.11
CA ASP A 80 18.87 5.86 6.57
C ASP A 80 17.45 5.97 7.15
N LEU A 81 16.56 6.68 6.44
CA LEU A 81 15.18 6.93 6.85
C LEU A 81 14.42 5.64 7.20
N ILE A 82 14.62 4.57 6.43
CA ILE A 82 13.90 3.31 6.60
C ILE A 82 14.22 2.61 7.93
N ASP A 83 15.44 2.81 8.47
CA ASP A 83 15.84 2.27 9.77
C ASP A 83 15.37 3.18 10.93
N GLU A 84 15.38 4.49 10.70
CA GLU A 84 14.96 5.51 11.66
C GLU A 84 13.43 5.60 11.84
N THR A 85 12.66 5.09 10.85
CA THR A 85 11.21 5.20 10.81
C THR A 85 10.54 3.85 11.07
N PRO A 86 10.20 3.50 12.33
CA PRO A 86 9.74 2.15 12.69
C PRO A 86 8.39 1.74 12.09
N PHE A 87 7.62 2.71 11.58
CA PHE A 87 6.31 2.51 10.95
C PHE A 87 6.35 2.59 9.41
N LEU A 88 7.54 2.64 8.80
CA LEU A 88 7.75 2.59 7.35
C LEU A 88 8.36 1.23 6.95
N LEU A 89 7.68 0.51 6.07
CA LEU A 89 8.10 -0.80 5.58
C LEU A 89 8.65 -0.70 4.16
N ARG A 90 9.68 -1.52 3.90
CA ARG A 90 10.12 -1.91 2.56
C ARG A 90 9.63 -3.33 2.23
N PRO A 91 9.63 -3.79 0.97
CA PRO A 91 9.33 -5.19 0.66
C PRO A 91 10.15 -6.18 1.50
N LEU A 92 9.48 -7.15 2.14
CA LEU A 92 10.09 -8.17 3.01
C LEU A 92 11.08 -9.06 2.26
N ASN A 93 10.76 -9.39 1.02
CA ASN A 93 11.52 -10.28 0.14
C ASN A 93 12.65 -9.57 -0.63
N TYR A 94 13.20 -8.48 -0.09
CA TYR A 94 14.57 -8.08 -0.44
C TYR A 94 15.57 -9.14 0.07
N PRO A 95 16.71 -9.33 -0.60
CA PRO A 95 17.77 -10.22 -0.12
C PRO A 95 18.28 -9.82 1.28
N PRO A 96 18.93 -10.76 2.00
CA PRO A 96 19.49 -10.49 3.32
C PRO A 96 20.47 -9.31 3.31
N GLY A 97 20.43 -8.49 4.38
CA GLY A 97 21.34 -7.35 4.57
C GLY A 97 20.84 -6.01 4.04
N VAL A 98 19.65 -5.96 3.43
CA VAL A 98 19.02 -4.69 3.02
C VAL A 98 18.45 -3.95 4.24
N PRO A 99 18.69 -2.62 4.37
CA PRO A 99 18.21 -1.79 5.49
C PRO A 99 16.70 -1.87 5.73
N GLY A 100 16.30 -1.49 6.93
CA GLY A 100 14.91 -1.44 7.34
C GLY A 100 14.26 -2.82 7.50
N ARG A 101 12.94 -2.79 7.65
CA ARG A 101 12.12 -3.97 7.91
C ARG A 101 11.02 -4.09 6.86
N GLY A 102 10.59 -5.32 6.58
CA GLY A 102 9.45 -5.57 5.68
C GLY A 102 8.19 -6.07 6.36
N SER A 103 8.22 -6.16 7.67
CA SER A 103 7.03 -6.40 8.48
C SER A 103 7.15 -5.72 9.84
N LEU A 104 6.01 -5.45 10.47
CA LEU A 104 5.90 -4.95 11.84
C LEU A 104 4.61 -5.45 12.48
N VAL A 105 4.52 -5.33 13.80
CA VAL A 105 3.27 -5.51 14.55
C VAL A 105 2.91 -4.19 15.20
N TYR A 106 1.73 -3.67 14.87
CA TYR A 106 1.17 -2.47 15.47
C TYR A 106 0.20 -2.85 16.57
N GLN A 107 0.38 -2.27 17.75
CA GLN A 107 -0.48 -2.51 18.91
C GLN A 107 -1.48 -1.37 19.06
N GLY A 108 -2.76 -1.72 18.97
CA GLY A 108 -3.87 -0.82 19.32
C GLY A 108 -4.52 -1.24 20.64
N ASP A 109 -5.70 -0.68 20.90
CA ASP A 109 -6.44 -0.90 22.14
C ASP A 109 -7.06 -2.31 22.19
N GLY A 110 -6.27 -3.26 22.71
CA GLY A 110 -6.68 -4.65 22.89
C GLY A 110 -6.55 -5.53 21.65
N TRP A 111 -5.87 -5.06 20.61
CA TRP A 111 -5.62 -5.82 19.37
C TRP A 111 -4.21 -5.56 18.82
N ARG A 112 -3.67 -6.52 18.07
CA ARG A 112 -2.40 -6.39 17.35
C ARG A 112 -2.58 -6.72 15.87
N LEU A 113 -2.20 -5.77 15.01
CA LEU A 113 -2.19 -5.96 13.57
C LEU A 113 -0.75 -6.13 13.08
N GLY A 114 -0.46 -7.30 12.52
CA GLY A 114 0.75 -7.51 11.73
C GLY A 114 0.59 -6.88 10.34
N LEU A 115 1.51 -6.03 9.95
CA LEU A 115 1.58 -5.47 8.59
C LEU A 115 2.80 -6.05 7.88
N VAL A 116 2.61 -6.50 6.65
CA VAL A 116 3.68 -7.03 5.80
C VAL A 116 3.64 -6.34 4.45
N ASN A 117 4.79 -5.91 3.96
CA ASN A 117 4.94 -5.41 2.58
C ASN A 117 5.75 -6.44 1.79
N LEU A 118 5.29 -6.81 0.60
CA LEU A 118 5.96 -7.75 -0.30
C LEU A 118 6.03 -7.15 -1.70
N SER A 119 7.00 -7.60 -2.50
CA SER A 119 7.05 -7.26 -3.92
C SER A 119 6.94 -8.50 -4.80
N GLY A 120 6.19 -8.38 -5.90
CA GLY A 120 6.14 -9.41 -6.95
C GLY A 120 7.46 -9.49 -7.73
N ARG A 121 7.54 -10.45 -8.64
CA ARG A 121 8.75 -10.66 -9.47
C ARG A 121 8.45 -10.58 -10.96
N VAL A 122 7.21 -10.86 -11.37
CA VAL A 122 6.85 -10.81 -12.78
C VAL A 122 6.80 -9.34 -13.21
N PHE A 123 7.66 -8.97 -14.17
CA PHE A 123 7.86 -7.59 -14.66
C PHE A 123 8.46 -6.58 -13.66
N LEU A 124 8.95 -7.07 -12.51
CA LEU A 124 9.61 -6.28 -11.48
C LEU A 124 11.08 -6.72 -11.29
N PRO A 125 11.90 -5.97 -10.52
CA PRO A 125 13.25 -6.40 -10.17
C PRO A 125 13.32 -7.81 -9.55
N GLY A 126 14.51 -8.40 -9.56
CA GLY A 126 14.74 -9.75 -9.05
C GLY A 126 14.74 -9.84 -7.52
N PHE A 127 13.55 -9.79 -6.91
CA PHE A 127 13.34 -10.05 -5.49
C PHE A 127 13.43 -11.55 -5.15
N ASP A 128 13.66 -11.86 -3.87
CA ASP A 128 13.47 -13.21 -3.35
C ASP A 128 12.01 -13.64 -3.51
N ASP A 129 11.75 -14.95 -3.44
CA ASP A 129 10.41 -15.51 -3.66
C ASP A 129 9.39 -15.00 -2.61
N PRO A 130 8.37 -14.20 -3.00
CA PRO A 130 7.44 -13.61 -2.05
C PRO A 130 6.60 -14.66 -1.32
N PHE A 131 6.30 -15.80 -1.97
CA PHE A 131 5.52 -16.89 -1.38
C PHE A 131 6.29 -17.57 -0.24
N ARG A 132 7.59 -17.81 -0.46
CA ARG A 132 8.46 -18.41 0.57
C ARG A 132 8.76 -17.41 1.69
N ALA A 133 8.98 -16.13 1.36
CA ALA A 133 9.25 -15.10 2.36
C ALA A 133 8.08 -14.94 3.34
N ILE A 134 6.84 -14.81 2.83
CA ILE A 134 5.67 -14.73 3.71
C ILE A 134 5.45 -16.03 4.47
N SER A 135 5.63 -17.20 3.83
CA SER A 135 5.45 -18.47 4.52
C SER A 135 6.45 -18.65 5.67
N ALA A 136 7.70 -18.21 5.50
CA ALA A 136 8.70 -18.27 6.55
C ALA A 136 8.36 -17.32 7.72
N LEU A 137 7.87 -16.11 7.42
CA LEU A 137 7.39 -15.18 8.45
C LEU A 137 6.22 -15.76 9.25
N LEU A 138 5.24 -16.35 8.57
CA LEU A 138 4.04 -16.95 9.19
C LEU A 138 4.35 -18.23 10.01
N GLN A 139 5.54 -18.82 9.87
CA GLN A 139 6.00 -19.92 10.73
C GLN A 139 6.56 -19.45 12.07
N THR A 140 6.84 -18.15 12.21
CA THR A 140 7.23 -17.54 13.48
C THR A 140 5.99 -17.21 14.32
N ASP A 141 6.19 -16.72 15.55
CA ASP A 141 5.07 -16.15 16.31
C ASP A 141 4.58 -14.82 15.72
N PHE A 142 5.35 -14.21 14.81
CA PHE A 142 5.16 -12.89 14.21
C PHE A 142 4.65 -11.85 15.23
N GLY A 143 5.32 -11.78 16.39
CA GLY A 143 4.95 -10.86 17.48
C GLY A 143 3.57 -11.12 18.07
N ASN A 144 3.03 -12.33 17.87
CA ASN A 144 1.71 -12.80 18.25
C ASN A 144 0.57 -11.93 17.65
N ALA A 145 0.74 -11.42 16.42
CA ALA A 145 -0.29 -10.65 15.73
C ALA A 145 -1.67 -11.38 15.74
N ASP A 146 -2.74 -10.64 16.03
CA ASP A 146 -4.11 -11.18 16.04
C ASP A 146 -4.69 -11.22 14.62
N LEU A 147 -4.31 -10.24 13.79
CA LEU A 147 -4.67 -10.09 12.39
C LEU A 147 -3.41 -9.80 11.58
N ILE A 148 -3.36 -10.24 10.33
CA ILE A 148 -2.24 -9.95 9.41
C ILE A 148 -2.79 -9.33 8.13
N LEU A 149 -2.28 -8.15 7.76
CA LEU A 149 -2.55 -7.48 6.50
C LEU A 149 -1.28 -7.47 5.65
N VAL A 150 -1.41 -7.91 4.40
CA VAL A 150 -0.33 -7.96 3.42
C VAL A 150 -0.59 -6.94 2.31
N ASP A 151 0.32 -5.99 2.13
CA ASP A 151 0.45 -5.18 0.91
C ASP A 151 1.37 -5.89 -0.08
N PHE A 152 0.80 -6.36 -1.19
CA PHE A 152 1.54 -7.03 -2.25
C PHE A 152 1.73 -6.14 -3.48
N HIS A 153 2.91 -5.52 -3.54
CA HIS A 153 3.30 -4.58 -4.57
C HIS A 153 3.81 -5.31 -5.82
N ALA A 154 2.93 -5.52 -6.80
CA ALA A 154 3.20 -6.42 -7.93
C ALA A 154 2.50 -5.99 -9.23
N GLU A 155 3.11 -6.26 -10.38
CA GLU A 155 2.54 -5.94 -11.69
C GLU A 155 1.56 -7.01 -12.19
N ALA A 156 1.98 -8.27 -12.22
CA ALA A 156 1.19 -9.32 -12.84
C ALA A 156 -0.02 -9.72 -12.00
N THR A 157 -1.22 -9.57 -12.59
CA THR A 157 -2.49 -9.98 -11.96
C THR A 157 -2.50 -11.46 -11.57
N ALA A 158 -1.90 -12.34 -12.38
CA ALA A 158 -1.78 -13.76 -12.06
C ALA A 158 -0.95 -14.01 -10.79
N GLU A 159 0.13 -13.25 -10.57
CA GLU A 159 0.96 -13.35 -9.37
C GLU A 159 0.18 -12.87 -8.13
N LYS A 160 -0.55 -11.75 -8.26
CA LYS A 160 -1.42 -11.19 -7.22
C LYS A 160 -2.53 -12.14 -6.79
N VAL A 161 -3.29 -12.66 -7.76
CA VAL A 161 -4.38 -13.62 -7.52
C VAL A 161 -3.83 -14.91 -6.90
N ALA A 162 -2.70 -15.42 -7.40
CA ALA A 162 -2.06 -16.61 -6.84
C ALA A 162 -1.64 -16.41 -5.37
N LEU A 163 -1.06 -15.26 -5.01
CA LEU A 163 -0.69 -14.98 -3.63
C LEU A 163 -1.92 -14.83 -2.73
N GLY A 164 -2.98 -14.18 -3.21
CA GLY A 164 -4.27 -14.08 -2.51
C GLY A 164 -4.81 -15.46 -2.14
N TRP A 165 -4.88 -16.39 -3.11
CA TRP A 165 -5.29 -17.77 -2.85
C TRP A 165 -4.31 -18.55 -1.96
N TYR A 166 -3.01 -18.31 -2.09
CA TYR A 166 -2.00 -18.97 -1.28
C TYR A 166 -2.10 -18.60 0.21
N LEU A 167 -2.59 -17.40 0.51
CA LEU A 167 -2.70 -16.84 1.86
C LEU A 167 -4.11 -16.87 2.44
N ASP A 168 -5.12 -17.34 1.69
CA ASP A 168 -6.49 -17.46 2.19
C ASP A 168 -6.53 -18.30 3.47
N GLY A 169 -7.17 -17.77 4.51
CA GLY A 169 -7.27 -18.37 5.85
C GLY A 169 -5.99 -18.28 6.70
N LYS A 170 -4.87 -17.81 6.15
CA LYS A 170 -3.59 -17.63 6.87
C LYS A 170 -3.36 -16.18 7.30
N VAL A 171 -3.97 -15.23 6.60
CA VAL A 171 -3.90 -13.80 6.88
C VAL A 171 -5.29 -13.19 6.80
N ALA A 172 -5.48 -12.04 7.43
CA ALA A 172 -6.77 -11.36 7.45
C ALA A 172 -7.06 -10.59 6.14
N ALA A 173 -6.02 -10.06 5.49
CA ALA A 173 -6.16 -9.36 4.22
C ALA A 173 -4.91 -9.46 3.34
N VAL A 174 -5.12 -9.50 2.03
CA VAL A 174 -4.10 -9.32 0.99
C VAL A 174 -4.60 -8.24 0.02
N VAL A 175 -3.95 -7.10 0.00
CA VAL A 175 -4.27 -5.99 -0.89
C VAL A 175 -3.12 -5.78 -1.86
N GLY A 176 -3.42 -5.69 -3.15
CA GLY A 176 -2.40 -5.37 -4.15
C GLY A 176 -2.20 -3.88 -4.35
N THR A 177 -0.98 -3.48 -4.70
CA THR A 177 -0.58 -2.11 -5.12
C THR A 177 0.31 -2.18 -6.36
N HIS A 178 0.85 -1.05 -6.85
CA HIS A 178 1.77 -0.89 -8.00
C HIS A 178 1.13 -0.42 -9.31
N THR A 179 0.00 -1.00 -9.76
CA THR A 179 -0.46 -0.75 -11.14
C THR A 179 -1.16 0.60 -11.31
N HIS A 180 -1.43 1.29 -10.20
CA HIS A 180 -2.06 2.61 -10.12
C HIS A 180 -3.52 2.68 -10.61
N ILE A 181 -4.15 1.53 -10.90
CA ILE A 181 -5.55 1.45 -11.33
C ILE A 181 -6.32 0.51 -10.39
N GLN A 182 -7.27 1.07 -9.64
CA GLN A 182 -8.10 0.28 -8.74
C GLN A 182 -8.91 -0.78 -9.50
N THR A 183 -8.86 -2.02 -9.03
CA THR A 183 -9.64 -3.13 -9.57
C THR A 183 -11.02 -3.24 -8.90
N ALA A 184 -11.99 -3.83 -9.61
CA ALA A 184 -13.37 -3.99 -9.12
C ALA A 184 -13.64 -5.36 -8.45
N ASP A 185 -12.59 -6.12 -8.13
CA ASP A 185 -12.65 -7.52 -7.68
C ASP A 185 -12.53 -7.69 -6.15
N ALA A 186 -12.72 -6.61 -5.39
CA ALA A 186 -12.71 -6.62 -3.94
C ALA A 186 -13.72 -7.65 -3.39
N ARG A 187 -13.24 -8.58 -2.57
CA ARG A 187 -14.05 -9.67 -2.01
C ARG A 187 -13.44 -10.24 -0.74
N ILE A 188 -14.25 -10.97 0.02
CA ILE A 188 -13.75 -11.91 1.03
C ILE A 188 -13.60 -13.28 0.35
N LEU A 189 -12.42 -13.89 0.49
CA LEU A 189 -12.12 -15.23 0.00
C LEU A 189 -12.77 -16.30 0.92
N PRO A 190 -12.94 -17.55 0.45
CA PRO A 190 -13.68 -18.58 1.18
C PRO A 190 -13.26 -18.80 2.64
N GLU A 191 -11.97 -18.71 2.96
CA GLU A 191 -11.44 -18.92 4.32
C GLU A 191 -11.35 -17.60 5.13
N GLY A 192 -11.94 -16.51 4.64
CA GLY A 192 -12.13 -15.27 5.41
C GLY A 192 -11.08 -14.18 5.20
N THR A 193 -10.19 -14.32 4.22
CA THR A 193 -9.20 -13.29 3.87
C THR A 193 -9.84 -12.23 2.96
N ALA A 194 -9.74 -10.94 3.30
CA ALA A 194 -10.09 -9.86 2.39
C ALA A 194 -9.07 -9.76 1.26
N TYR A 195 -9.53 -9.58 0.02
CA TYR A 195 -8.69 -9.55 -1.17
C TYR A 195 -9.13 -8.47 -2.15
N ILE A 196 -8.15 -7.80 -2.76
CA ILE A 196 -8.31 -6.97 -3.96
C ILE A 196 -7.02 -7.03 -4.80
N THR A 197 -7.14 -7.15 -6.12
CA THR A 197 -5.97 -7.25 -7.01
C THR A 197 -5.16 -5.96 -7.04
N ASP A 198 -5.79 -4.79 -7.04
CA ASP A 198 -5.10 -3.51 -6.90
C ASP A 198 -5.99 -2.47 -6.22
N VAL A 199 -5.48 -1.81 -5.19
CA VAL A 199 -6.15 -0.74 -4.47
C VAL A 199 -6.24 0.54 -5.31
N GLY A 200 -5.31 0.71 -6.26
CA GLY A 200 -5.20 1.85 -7.15
C GLY A 200 -4.29 2.95 -6.63
N MET A 201 -4.45 4.15 -7.17
CA MET A 201 -3.57 5.29 -6.90
C MET A 201 -4.32 6.43 -6.21
N THR A 202 -3.67 7.05 -5.22
CA THR A 202 -4.06 8.36 -4.67
C THR A 202 -3.12 9.43 -5.21
N GLY A 203 -3.57 10.19 -6.22
CA GLY A 203 -2.68 11.01 -7.02
C GLY A 203 -3.39 11.88 -8.05
N PRO A 204 -2.66 12.43 -9.04
CA PRO A 204 -3.25 13.28 -10.07
C PRO A 204 -4.29 12.52 -10.92
N LEU A 205 -5.52 13.03 -10.99
CA LEU A 205 -6.62 12.41 -11.74
C LEU A 205 -6.37 12.44 -13.26
N ASN A 206 -6.00 13.60 -13.79
CA ASN A 206 -5.83 13.81 -15.23
C ASN A 206 -4.40 13.52 -15.68
N SER A 207 -3.96 12.27 -15.51
CA SER A 207 -2.57 11.84 -15.70
C SER A 207 -2.45 10.49 -16.42
N VAL A 208 -1.23 10.07 -16.74
CA VAL A 208 -0.93 8.67 -17.05
C VAL A 208 -0.22 8.08 -15.84
N LEU A 209 -0.97 7.35 -15.01
CA LEU A 209 -0.49 6.70 -13.77
C LEU A 209 0.24 7.68 -12.82
N GLY A 210 -0.25 8.92 -12.74
CA GLY A 210 0.30 10.00 -11.91
C GLY A 210 1.34 10.89 -12.60
N MET A 211 1.77 10.55 -13.81
CA MET A 211 2.76 11.31 -14.58
C MET A 211 2.11 12.20 -15.64
N ASP A 212 2.83 13.24 -16.08
CA ASP A 212 2.37 14.15 -17.13
C ASP A 212 2.02 13.41 -18.43
N ARG A 213 0.81 13.67 -18.94
CA ARG A 213 0.27 12.96 -20.09
C ARG A 213 1.09 13.16 -21.35
N ALA A 214 1.53 14.39 -21.62
CA ALA A 214 2.25 14.72 -22.85
C ALA A 214 3.62 14.05 -22.86
N ILE A 215 4.32 14.04 -21.71
CA ILE A 215 5.62 13.37 -21.54
C ILE A 215 5.48 11.86 -21.81
N ILE A 216 4.50 11.19 -21.18
CA ILE A 216 4.33 9.75 -21.33
C ILE A 216 3.89 9.37 -22.75
N ILE A 217 2.94 10.10 -23.33
CA ILE A 217 2.49 9.87 -24.71
C ILE A 217 3.66 10.05 -25.69
N ASN A 218 4.46 11.11 -25.54
CA ASN A 218 5.61 11.34 -26.41
C ASN A 218 6.66 10.24 -26.30
N LYS A 219 6.91 9.72 -25.09
CA LYS A 219 7.80 8.56 -24.89
C LYS A 219 7.30 7.33 -25.67
N PHE A 220 6.01 7.03 -25.62
CA PHE A 220 5.45 5.89 -26.37
C PHE A 220 5.50 6.09 -27.89
N LEU A 221 5.23 7.31 -28.38
CA LEU A 221 5.26 7.64 -29.81
C LEU A 221 6.67 7.58 -30.40
N THR A 222 7.66 8.09 -29.66
CA THR A 222 9.02 8.28 -30.16
C THR A 222 9.99 7.16 -29.75
N GLN A 223 9.63 6.39 -28.73
CA GLN A 223 10.52 5.44 -28.03
C GLN A 223 11.79 6.08 -27.44
N MET A 224 11.87 7.42 -27.43
CA MET A 224 13.02 8.15 -26.88
C MET A 224 12.89 8.30 -25.36
N PRO A 225 14.02 8.33 -24.62
CA PRO A 225 14.00 8.62 -23.20
C PRO A 225 13.32 9.98 -22.91
N ALA A 226 12.52 10.02 -21.86
CA ALA A 226 11.88 11.23 -21.37
C ALA A 226 12.02 11.31 -19.86
N ARG A 227 12.24 12.51 -19.34
CA ARG A 227 12.25 12.75 -17.89
C ARG A 227 10.81 12.75 -17.41
N PHE A 228 10.49 11.88 -16.46
CA PHE A 228 9.17 11.82 -15.86
C PHE A 228 8.93 12.99 -14.91
N GLU A 229 7.72 13.54 -14.97
CA GLU A 229 7.25 14.63 -14.11
C GLU A 229 5.85 14.28 -13.62
N VAL A 230 5.59 14.53 -12.33
CA VAL A 230 4.27 14.32 -11.73
C VAL A 230 3.28 15.32 -12.31
N ALA A 231 2.13 14.83 -12.77
CA ALA A 231 1.07 15.70 -13.27
C ALA A 231 0.52 16.62 -12.17
N SER A 232 0.15 17.84 -12.53
CA SER A 232 -0.60 18.76 -11.67
C SER A 232 -2.12 18.64 -11.87
N GLY A 233 -2.89 19.37 -11.08
CA GLY A 233 -4.35 19.48 -11.24
C GLY A 233 -5.13 18.74 -10.16
N PRO A 234 -6.37 18.30 -10.46
CA PRO A 234 -7.21 17.63 -9.49
C PRO A 234 -6.66 16.26 -9.11
N TYR A 235 -6.96 15.82 -7.89
CA TYR A 235 -6.59 14.48 -7.42
C TYR A 235 -7.74 13.48 -7.58
N THR A 236 -7.37 12.20 -7.58
CA THR A 236 -8.22 11.06 -7.25
C THR A 236 -7.68 10.42 -5.98
N PHE A 237 -8.56 9.92 -5.13
CA PHE A 237 -8.23 9.19 -3.92
C PHE A 237 -8.79 7.77 -4.05
N GLN A 238 -7.92 6.78 -3.93
CA GLN A 238 -8.27 5.37 -4.06
C GLN A 238 -7.74 4.60 -2.85
N GLY A 239 -8.63 3.81 -2.26
CA GLY A 239 -8.34 3.04 -1.05
C GLY A 239 -9.34 1.90 -0.87
N VAL A 240 -9.18 1.14 0.20
CA VAL A 240 -10.16 0.18 0.68
C VAL A 240 -10.38 0.35 2.18
N VAL A 241 -11.63 0.25 2.61
CA VAL A 241 -11.99 0.12 4.03
C VAL A 241 -12.26 -1.36 4.29
N ILE A 242 -11.49 -1.94 5.21
CA ILE A 242 -11.62 -3.34 5.60
C ILE A 242 -12.03 -3.38 7.06
N THR A 243 -13.11 -4.10 7.34
CA THR A 243 -13.54 -4.35 8.72
C THR A 243 -13.18 -5.77 9.08
N PHE A 244 -12.48 -5.93 10.19
CA PHE A 244 -12.10 -7.21 10.76
C PHE A 244 -12.90 -7.51 12.01
N ASP A 245 -13.23 -8.79 12.20
CA ASP A 245 -13.73 -9.30 13.48
C ASP A 245 -12.55 -9.81 14.31
N LEU A 246 -12.35 -9.21 15.48
CA LEU A 246 -11.25 -9.55 16.39
C LEU A 246 -11.44 -10.90 17.10
N THR A 247 -12.67 -11.41 17.15
CA THR A 247 -12.98 -12.69 17.80
C THR A 247 -12.60 -13.85 16.88
N ASN A 248 -13.04 -13.79 15.62
CA ASN A 248 -12.77 -14.82 14.62
C ASN A 248 -11.49 -14.56 13.79
N ARG A 249 -10.80 -13.43 14.04
CA ARG A 249 -9.54 -13.03 13.38
C ARG A 249 -9.59 -13.04 11.85
N ARG A 250 -10.72 -12.60 11.29
CA ARG A 250 -11.00 -12.61 9.84
C ARG A 250 -11.63 -11.31 9.38
N ALA A 251 -11.54 -11.04 8.09
CA ALA A 251 -12.26 -9.93 7.49
C ALA A 251 -13.76 -10.23 7.39
N VAL A 252 -14.59 -9.24 7.68
CA VAL A 252 -16.06 -9.32 7.54
C VAL A 252 -16.58 -8.48 6.37
N SER A 253 -15.84 -7.45 5.96
CA SER A 253 -16.16 -6.65 4.79
C SER A 253 -14.91 -6.00 4.20
N ILE A 254 -14.95 -5.77 2.89
CA ILE A 254 -14.02 -4.93 2.15
C ILE A 254 -14.84 -4.02 1.22
N GLU A 255 -14.67 -2.72 1.37
CA GLU A 255 -15.33 -1.69 0.57
C GLU A 255 -14.27 -0.88 -0.18
N ARG A 256 -14.45 -0.69 -1.49
CA ARG A 256 -13.57 0.19 -2.27
C ARG A 256 -13.95 1.64 -2.05
N ILE A 257 -12.95 2.47 -1.79
CA ILE A 257 -13.06 3.92 -1.76
C ILE A 257 -12.51 4.45 -3.08
N PHE A 258 -13.32 5.28 -3.73
CA PHE A 258 -12.95 6.00 -4.94
C PHE A 258 -13.61 7.38 -4.88
N THR A 259 -12.81 8.44 -4.69
CA THR A 259 -13.29 9.81 -4.74
C THR A 259 -12.39 10.66 -5.63
N ASN A 260 -12.94 11.72 -6.20
CA ASN A 260 -12.19 12.72 -6.93
C ASN A 260 -12.26 14.04 -6.16
N GLU A 261 -11.27 14.91 -6.36
CA GLU A 261 -11.29 16.25 -5.78
C GLU A 261 -12.63 16.94 -6.14
N PRO A 262 -13.40 17.42 -5.13
CA PRO A 262 -14.63 18.15 -5.40
C PRO A 262 -14.36 19.39 -6.27
N GLU A 263 -15.30 19.70 -7.17
CA GLU A 263 -15.29 20.95 -7.95
C GLU A 263 -15.46 22.20 -7.07
#